data_AF-A0A1A5IXX7-F1
#
_entry.id   AF-A0A1A5IXX7-F1
#
_cell.length_a   1.000
_cell.length_b   1.000
_cell.length_c   1.000
_cell.angle_alpha   90.00
_cell.angle_beta   90.00
_cell.angle_gamma   90.00
#
_symmetry.space_group_name_H-M   'P 1'
#
loop_
_entity.id
_entity.type
_entity.pdbx_description
1 polymer ?
#
loop_
_entity_poly.entity_id
_entity_poly.type
_entity_poly.pdbx_seq_one_letter_code
_entity_poly.pdbx_strand_id
1 'polypeptide(L)' 'MVLKKLRLAKGVTLEALVEATGWQPHSVRGFLSGTVKKKLGQPLVSEVGKDGVRRYRLDNKAKAV' A
#
# COMPACT_ATOMS: atom_id res chain seq x y z
N MET A 1 -3.55 9.87 5.93
CA MET A 1 -2.75 10.29 4.75
C MET A 1 -2.29 9.10 3.91
N VAL A 2 -1.68 8.05 4.48
CA VAL A 2 -1.26 6.83 3.72
C VAL A 2 -2.40 5.92 3.26
N LEU A 3 -3.35 5.57 4.15
CA LEU A 3 -4.45 4.65 3.79
C LEU A 3 -5.30 5.18 2.63
N LYS A 4 -5.49 6.51 2.54
CA LYS A 4 -6.18 7.15 1.40
C LYS A 4 -5.42 6.94 0.09
N LYS A 5 -4.09 7.05 0.09
CA LYS A 5 -3.24 6.79 -1.08
C LYS A 5 -3.29 5.33 -1.52
N LEU A 6 -3.37 4.38 -0.59
CA LEU A 6 -3.49 2.96 -0.91
C LEU A 6 -4.86 2.59 -1.52
N ARG A 7 -5.91 3.42 -1.35
CA ARG A 7 -7.22 3.23 -1.99
C ARG A 7 -7.26 3.71 -3.44
N LEU A 8 -6.18 4.32 -3.96
CA LEU A 8 -6.11 4.71 -5.35
C LEU A 8 -6.10 3.47 -6.25
N ALA A 9 -6.94 3.46 -7.28
CA ALA A 9 -7.05 2.35 -8.21
C ALA A 9 -5.72 2.01 -8.91
N LYS A 10 -4.88 3.02 -9.17
CA LYS A 10 -3.54 2.86 -9.75
C LYS A 10 -2.50 2.26 -8.80
N GLY A 11 -2.82 2.15 -7.50
CA GLY A 11 -1.85 1.85 -6.46
C GLY A 11 -0.81 2.96 -6.28
N VAL A 12 0.03 2.80 -5.26
CA VAL A 12 1.05 3.79 -4.90
C VAL A 12 2.41 3.14 -4.74
N THR A 13 3.47 3.80 -5.21
CA THR A 13 4.84 3.29 -5.15
C THR A 13 5.40 3.41 -3.74
N LEU A 14 6.47 2.65 -3.45
CA LEU A 14 7.17 2.75 -2.17
C LEU A 14 7.72 4.16 -1.96
N GLU A 15 8.30 4.78 -3.00
CA GLU A 15 8.85 6.13 -2.95
C GLU A 15 7.78 7.17 -2.61
N ALA A 16 6.60 7.08 -3.22
CA ALA A 16 5.49 7.99 -2.92
C ALA A 16 4.96 7.83 -1.47
N LEU A 17 5.09 6.64 -0.88
CA LEU A 17 4.77 6.42 0.54
C LEU A 17 5.84 7.00 1.44
N VAL A 18 7.12 6.82 1.10
CA VAL A 18 8.26 7.39 1.82
C VAL A 18 8.15 8.92 1.83
N GLU A 19 7.97 9.55 0.68
CA GLU A 19 7.81 11.01 0.56
C GLU A 19 6.59 11.51 1.37
N ALA A 20 5.46 10.80 1.29
CA ALA A 20 4.25 11.19 2.00
C ALA A 20 4.30 10.98 3.53
N THR A 21 5.26 10.21 4.04
CA THR A 21 5.36 9.87 5.47
C THR A 21 6.63 10.36 6.14
N GLY A 22 7.68 10.63 5.37
CA GLY A 22 9.04 10.79 5.87
C GLY A 22 9.65 9.52 6.45
N TRP A 23 9.02 8.35 6.27
CA TRP A 23 9.51 7.09 6.83
C TRP A 23 10.56 6.42 5.95
N GLN A 24 11.47 5.67 6.57
CA GLN A 24 12.39 4.84 5.81
C GLN A 24 11.65 3.73 5.05
N PRO A 25 12.18 3.26 3.89
CA PRO A 25 11.53 2.27 3.05
C PRO A 25 11.15 0.97 3.78
N HIS A 26 11.99 0.50 4.70
CA HIS A 26 11.73 -0.72 5.46
C HIS A 26 10.61 -0.51 6.50
N SER A 27 10.51 0.68 7.12
CA SER A 27 9.43 1.03 8.04
C SER A 27 8.08 1.06 7.32
N VAL A 28 8.05 1.61 6.10
CA VAL A 28 6.86 1.59 5.24
C VAL A 28 6.45 0.14 4.94
N ARG A 29 7.40 -0.72 4.55
CA ARG A 29 7.13 -2.15 4.32
C ARG A 29 6.60 -2.86 5.57
N GLY A 30 7.17 -2.57 6.74
CA GLY A 30 6.72 -3.08 8.02
C GLY A 30 5.29 -2.64 8.35
N PHE A 31 4.96 -1.37 8.13
CA PHE A 31 3.60 -0.84 8.30
C PHE A 31 2.59 -1.52 7.37
N LEU A 32 2.93 -1.67 6.09
CA LEU A 32 2.09 -2.32 5.08
C LEU A 32 1.79 -3.79 5.44
N SER A 33 2.80 -4.56 5.82
CA SER A 33 2.62 -5.98 6.16
C SER A 33 1.97 -6.17 7.54
N GLY A 34 2.47 -5.47 8.56
CA GLY A 34 2.07 -5.66 9.95
C GLY A 34 0.78 -4.93 10.33
N THR A 35 0.63 -3.67 9.91
CA THR A 35 -0.55 -2.89 10.27
C THR A 35 -1.65 -3.03 9.24
N VAL A 36 -1.35 -2.80 7.96
CA VAL A 36 -2.40 -2.77 6.92
C VAL A 36 -2.95 -4.17 6.64
N LYS A 37 -2.08 -5.15 6.39
CA LYS A 37 -2.51 -6.52 6.09
C LYS A 37 -2.95 -7.29 7.34
N LYS A 38 -2.12 -7.34 8.40
CA LYS A 38 -2.43 -8.14 9.60
C LYS A 38 -3.39 -7.44 10.57
N LYS A 39 -3.07 -6.23 11.05
CA LYS A 39 -3.86 -5.57 12.11
C LYS A 39 -5.21 -5.03 11.62
N LEU A 40 -5.24 -4.42 10.44
CA LEU A 40 -6.45 -3.82 9.87
C LEU A 40 -7.26 -4.80 9.00
N GLY A 41 -6.74 -6.01 8.76
CA GLY A 41 -7.39 -7.02 7.93
C GLY A 41 -7.66 -6.57 6.49
N GLN A 42 -6.96 -5.55 6.00
CA GLN A 42 -7.19 -5.02 4.67
C GLN A 42 -6.42 -5.86 3.63
N PRO A 43 -7.04 -6.25 2.51
CA PRO A 43 -6.36 -6.99 1.46
C PRO A 43 -5.36 -6.07 0.74
N LEU A 44 -4.11 -6.06 1.20
CA LEU A 44 -3.06 -5.33 0.53
C LEU A 44 -2.53 -6.14 -0.65
N VAL A 45 -2.64 -5.58 -1.85
CA VAL A 45 -2.07 -6.11 -3.09
C VAL A 45 -0.76 -5.39 -3.38
N SER A 46 0.27 -6.18 -3.70
CA SER A 46 1.52 -5.67 -4.26
C SER A 46 1.69 -6.21 -5.68
N GLU A 47 1.76 -5.32 -6.66
CA GLU A 47 1.92 -5.67 -8.06
C GLU A 47 3.13 -4.96 -8.65
N VAL A 48 3.85 -5.63 -9.53
CA VAL A 48 4.92 -5.00 -10.34
C VAL A 48 4.27 -4.59 -11.65
N GLY A 49 4.26 -3.29 -11.93
CA GLY A 49 3.73 -2.77 -13.18
C GLY A 49 4.59 -3.17 -14.37
N LYS A 50 4.06 -2.96 -15.59
CA LYS A 50 4.78 -3.21 -16.84
C LYS A 50 6.07 -2.38 -16.99
N ASP A 51 6.17 -1.30 -16.22
CA ASP A 51 7.34 -0.43 -16.09
C ASP A 51 8.37 -0.94 -15.07
N GLY A 52 8.17 -2.12 -14.47
CA GLY A 52 9.05 -2.68 -13.44
C GLY A 52 8.86 -2.06 -12.05
N VAL A 53 7.95 -1.09 -11.91
CA VAL A 53 7.74 -0.37 -10.65
C VAL A 53 6.71 -1.09 -9.78
N ARG A 54 7.10 -1.38 -8.53
CA ARG A 54 6.19 -2.00 -7.56
C ARG A 54 5.21 -0.98 -6.99
N ARG A 55 3.92 -1.32 -7.06
CA ARG A 55 2.81 -0.52 -6.54
C ARG A 55 2.02 -1.30 -5.51
N TYR A 56 1.55 -0.60 -4.49
CA TYR A 56 0.76 -1.11 -3.38
C TYR A 56 -0.65 -0.52 -3.44
N ARG A 57 -1.67 -1.37 -3.38
CA ARG A 57 -3.09 -0.94 -3.32
C ARG A 57 -3.88 -1.79 -2.37
N LEU A 58 -4.94 -1.24 -1.79
CA LEU A 58 -5.96 -2.02 -1.11
C LEU A 58 -6.89 -2.60 -2.16
N ASP A 59 -7.16 -3.90 -2.10
CA ASP A 59 -8.18 -4.52 -2.91
C ASP A 59 -9.56 -4.15 -2.36
N ASN A 60 -10.26 -3.26 -3.05
CA ASN A 60 -11.58 -2.81 -2.59
C ASN A 60 -12.65 -3.92 -2.68
N LYS A 61 -12.31 -5.13 -3.16
CA LYS A 61 -13.20 -6.29 -3.13
C LYS A 61 -13.48 -6.85 -1.72
N ALA A 62 -12.82 -6.39 -0.65
CA ALA A 62 -13.07 -6.90 0.71
C ALA A 62 -14.24 -6.24 1.47
N LYS A 63 -14.97 -5.29 0.89
CA LYS A 63 -16.30 -4.90 1.41
C LYS A 63 -17.23 -4.51 0.24
N ALA A 64 -17.73 -5.52 -0.45
CA ALA A 64 -19.06 -5.49 -1.02
C ALA A 64 -19.86 -6.58 -0.30
N VAL A 65 -20.32 -6.25 0.90
CA VAL A 65 -21.46 -6.89 1.58
C VAL A 65 -22.47 -5.80 1.78
#